data_AF-A0A6S6SK47-F1
#
_entry.id   AF-A0A6S6SK47-F1
#
_cell.length_a   1.000
_cell.length_b   1.000
_cell.length_c   1.000
_cell.angle_alpha   90.00
_cell.angle_beta   90.00
_cell.angle_gamma   90.00
#
_symmetry.space_group_name_H-M   'P 1'
#
loop_
_entity.id
_entity.type
_entity.pdbx_description
1 polymer ?
#
loop_
_entity_poly.entity_id
_entity_poly.type
_entity_poly.pdbx_seq_one_letter_code
_entity_poly.pdbx_strand_id
1 'polypeptide(L)' 'MTNWQPSCSVTALKARATLNQQVRAFFMERGVLEVETPALSQSGN' A
#
# COMPACT_ATOMS: atom_id res chain seq x y z
N MET A 1 2.77 -8.84 29.60
CA MET A 1 2.76 -8.02 28.37
C MET A 1 3.25 -8.90 27.23
N THR A 2 2.45 -9.10 26.19
CA THR A 2 2.85 -9.87 25.01
C THR A 2 3.93 -9.09 24.25
N ASN A 3 5.07 -9.72 24.00
CA ASN A 3 6.15 -9.13 23.23
C ASN A 3 5.72 -9.09 21.76
N TRP A 4 5.06 -8.00 21.35
CA TRP A 4 4.55 -7.85 19.99
C TRP A 4 5.69 -7.95 18.98
N GLN A 5 5.47 -8.73 17.93
CA GLN A 5 6.33 -8.80 16.76
C GLN A 5 5.49 -8.70 15.48
N PRO A 6 6.03 -8.11 14.40
CA PRO A 6 5.41 -8.18 13.09
C PRO A 6 5.29 -9.64 12.63
N SER A 7 4.21 -9.97 11.93
CA SER A 7 4.05 -11.29 11.31
C SER A 7 4.94 -11.51 10.08
N CYS A 8 5.66 -10.48 9.61
CA CYS A 8 6.52 -10.53 8.43
C CYS A 8 7.96 -10.08 8.76
N SER A 9 8.92 -10.49 7.94
CA SER A 9 10.30 -10.06 8.07
C SER A 9 10.48 -8.61 7.58
N VAL A 10 11.51 -7.93 8.11
CA VAL A 10 11.89 -6.58 7.64
C VAL A 10 12.24 -6.60 6.14
N THR A 11 12.84 -7.69 5.64
CA THR A 11 13.14 -7.86 4.21
C THR A 11 11.88 -7.85 3.36
N ALA A 12 10.80 -8.51 3.80
CA ALA A 12 9.52 -8.50 3.11
C ALA A 12 8.90 -7.09 3.06
N LEU A 13 9.01 -6.32 4.16
CA LEU A 13 8.56 -4.93 4.19
C LEU A 13 9.32 -4.03 3.20
N LYS A 14 10.64 -4.21 3.08
CA LYS A 14 11.46 -3.48 2.09
C LYS A 14 11.05 -3.82 0.66
N ALA A 15 10.87 -5.10 0.35
CA ALA A 15 10.40 -5.53 -0.97
C ALA A 15 9.02 -4.96 -1.30
N ARG A 16 8.09 -4.95 -0.34
CA ARG A 16 6.77 -4.31 -0.50
C ARG A 16 6.87 -2.81 -0.78
N ALA A 17 7.78 -2.09 -0.13
CA ALA A 17 7.99 -0.67 -0.39
C ALA A 17 8.46 -0.41 -1.83
N THR A 18 9.44 -1.19 -2.31
CA THR A 18 9.92 -1.12 -3.70
C THR A 18 8.80 -1.44 -4.70
N LEU A 19 8.02 -2.50 -4.45
CA LEU A 19 6.89 -2.86 -5.29
C LEU A 19 5.85 -1.74 -5.38
N ASN A 20 5.46 -1.17 -4.24
CA ASN A 20 4.50 -0.07 -4.19
C ASN A 20 4.99 1.16 -4.98
N GLN A 21 6.28 1.45 -4.95
CA GLN A 21 6.88 2.53 -5.74
C GLN A 21 6.78 2.25 -7.24
N GLN A 22 7.10 1.02 -7.67
CA GLN A 22 7.03 0.62 -9.08
C GLN A 22 5.61 0.71 -9.64
N VAL A 23 4.61 0.26 -8.86
CA VAL A 23 3.19 0.36 -9.26
C VAL A 23 2.78 1.82 -9.45
N ARG A 24 3.17 2.72 -8.53
CA ARG A 24 2.88 4.16 -8.67
C ARG A 24 3.55 4.77 -9.91
N ALA A 25 4.83 4.47 -10.12
CA ALA A 25 5.57 4.97 -11.29
C ALA A 25 4.90 4.56 -12.61
N PHE A 26 4.47 3.30 -12.73
CA PHE A 26 3.76 2.78 -13.90
C PHE A 26 2.50 3.58 -14.26
N PHE A 27 1.69 3.94 -13.26
CA PHE A 27 0.46 4.71 -13.46
C PHE A 27 0.74 6.20 -13.71
N MET A 28 1.73 6.77 -13.02
CA MET A 28 2.17 8.15 -13.22
C MET A 28 2.65 8.38 -14.65
N GLU A 29 3.44 7.47 -15.22
CA GLU A 29 3.91 7.54 -16.62
C GLU A 29 2.77 7.57 -17.65
N ARG A 30 1.57 7.11 -17.27
CA ARG A 30 0.37 7.06 -18.13
C ARG A 30 -0.62 8.19 -17.86
N GLY A 31 -0.28 9.12 -16.96
CA GLY A 31 -1.15 10.23 -16.59
C GLY A 31 -2.38 9.81 -15.76
N VAL A 32 -2.31 8.67 -15.07
CA VAL A 32 -3.39 8.23 -14.18
C VAL A 32 -3.24 8.94 -12.83
N LEU A 33 -4.32 9.60 -12.38
CA LEU A 33 -4.36 10.29 -11.09
C LEU A 33 -4.54 9.28 -9.94
N GLU A 34 -3.57 9.23 -9.03
CA GLU A 34 -3.72 8.52 -7.75
C GLU A 34 -4.69 9.31 -6.85
N VAL A 35 -5.70 8.64 -6.29
CA VAL A 35 -6.69 9.24 -5.38
C VAL A 35 -6.83 8.40 -4.12
N GLU A 36 -7.13 9.06 -3.01
CA GLU A 36 -7.54 8.41 -1.78
C GLU A 36 -9.05 8.54 -1.61
N THR A 37 -9.70 7.45 -1.20
CA THR A 37 -11.15 7.41 -0.93
C THR A 37 -11.37 7.09 0.55
N PRO A 38 -12.53 7.45 1.14
CA PRO A 38 -12.82 7.11 2.53
C PRO A 38 -12.69 5.61 2.81
N ALA A 39 -12.03 5.25 3.92
CA ALA A 39 -11.84 3.85 4.33
C ALA A 39 -13.14 3.16 4.77
N LEU A 40 -14.17 3.94 5.11
CA LEU A 40 -15.50 3.46 5.47
C LEU A 40 -16.54 4.15 4.61
N SER A 41 -17.60 3.43 4.27
CA SER A 41 -18.79 3.96 3.60
C SER A 41 -20.05 3.51 4.34
N GLN A 42 -21.09 4.35 4.29
CA GLN A 42 -22.41 3.99 4.80
C GLN A 42 -23.09 2.90 3.93
N SER A 43 -22.77 2.85 2.64
CA SER A 43 -23.31 1.86 1.68
C SER A 43 -22.25 1.48 0.63
N GLY A 44 -22.30 0.24 0.15
CA GLY A 44 -21.53 -0.19 -1.02
C GLY A 44 -22.23 0.18 -2.33
N ASN A 45 -21.47 0.24 -3.42
CA ASN A 45 -21.99 0.40 -4.79
C ASN A 45 -22.59 -0.90 -5.33
#